data_AF-A0A2H0ECY8-F1
#
_entry.id   AF-A0A2H0ECY8-F1
#
_cell.length_a   1.000
_cell.length_b   1.000
_cell.length_c   1.000
_cell.angle_alpha   90.00
_cell.angle_beta   90.00
_cell.angle_gamma   90.00
#
_symmetry.space_group_name_H-M   'P 1'
#
loop_
_entity.id
_entity.type
_entity.pdbx_description
1 polymer ?
#
loop_
_entity_poly.entity_id
_entity_poly.type
_entity_poly.pdbx_seq_one_letter_code
_entity_poly.pdbx_strand_id
1 'polypeptide(L)'
;MSPELTIIGLNRASQLLAEVSGAKAGQIVDVNFTKSRKKIIKFNLEKFNQFIGLNLDVKTVRLYLERLGFKINQNQKSRRKVGTPTETSGLITQNSFLVEAPLLRQDIKLFEDLAEEAIRLHGYNRLKSRPPHIYLHLSGFEDQIVL
;
A
#
# COMPACT_ATOMS: atom_id res chain seq x y z
N MET A 1 11.52 12.72 -1.00
CA MET A 1 10.95 12.95 -2.35
C MET A 1 11.25 11.74 -3.22
N SER A 2 10.33 11.32 -4.11
CA SER A 2 10.60 10.22 -5.05
C SER A 2 11.60 10.67 -6.12
N PRO A 3 12.63 9.88 -6.49
CA PRO A 3 13.57 10.21 -7.56
C PRO A 3 12.88 10.52 -8.90
N GLU A 4 11.73 9.90 -9.16
CA GLU A 4 10.96 10.12 -10.40
C GLU A 4 10.38 11.52 -10.53
N LEU A 5 10.21 12.25 -9.42
CA LEU A 5 9.68 13.63 -9.46
C LEU A 5 10.65 14.59 -10.15
N THR A 6 11.95 14.32 -10.10
CA THR A 6 12.97 15.21 -10.65
C THR A 6 12.79 15.40 -12.15
N ILE A 7 12.65 14.30 -12.90
CA ILE A 7 12.47 14.36 -14.37
C ILE A 7 11.12 14.98 -14.73
N ILE A 8 10.05 14.65 -13.99
CA ILE A 8 8.71 15.23 -14.21
C ILE A 8 8.75 16.75 -14.02
N GLY A 9 9.34 17.21 -12.91
CA GLY A 9 9.47 18.62 -12.58
C GLY A 9 10.35 19.38 -13.58
N LEU A 10 11.51 18.81 -13.94
CA LEU A 10 12.42 19.38 -14.93
C LEU A 10 11.73 19.58 -16.28
N ASN A 11 11.03 18.55 -16.77
CA ASN A 11 10.30 18.65 -18.04
C ASN A 11 9.21 19.72 -17.97
N ARG A 12 8.44 19.78 -16.88
CA ARG A 12 7.39 20.79 -16.72
C ARG A 12 7.95 22.21 -16.64
N ALA A 13 9.04 22.41 -15.88
CA ALA A 13 9.71 23.69 -15.77
C ALA A 13 10.29 24.13 -17.11
N SER A 14 10.95 23.22 -17.84
CA SER A 14 11.50 23.49 -19.16
C SER A 14 10.41 23.86 -20.17
N GLN A 15 9.26 23.18 -20.15
CA GLN A 15 8.11 23.54 -20.96
C GLN A 15 7.60 24.96 -20.64
N LEU A 16 7.43 25.28 -19.35
CA LEU A 16 6.96 26.60 -18.94
C LEU A 16 7.93 27.72 -19.33
N LEU A 17 9.23 27.50 -19.20
CA LEU A 17 10.24 28.47 -19.64
C LEU A 17 10.18 28.70 -21.16
N ALA A 18 10.01 27.63 -21.94
CA ALA A 18 9.84 27.78 -23.39
C ALA A 18 8.58 28.56 -23.75
N GLU A 19 7.46 28.30 -23.08
CA GLU A 19 6.18 28.98 -23.31
C GLU A 19 6.21 30.46 -22.91
N VAL A 20 6.89 30.80 -21.81
CA VAL A 20 6.86 32.17 -21.24
C VAL A 20 7.95 33.07 -21.79
N SER A 21 9.19 32.57 -21.93
CA SER A 21 10.34 33.40 -22.34
C SER A 21 10.88 33.07 -23.73
N GLY A 22 10.33 32.06 -24.41
CA GLY A 22 10.86 31.58 -25.69
C GLY A 22 12.21 30.85 -25.57
N ALA A 23 12.62 30.49 -24.35
CA ALA A 23 13.86 29.76 -24.11
C ALA A 23 13.83 28.35 -24.73
N LYS A 24 14.98 27.86 -25.20
CA LYS A 24 15.12 26.49 -25.72
C LYS A 24 15.81 25.61 -24.68
N ALA A 25 15.24 24.43 -24.45
CA ALA A 25 15.81 23.44 -23.55
C ALA A 25 17.14 22.89 -24.11
N GLY A 26 18.17 22.82 -23.26
CA GLY A 26 19.42 22.13 -23.58
C GLY A 26 19.34 20.62 -23.31
N GLN A 27 20.48 19.94 -23.39
CA GLN A 27 20.57 18.51 -23.06
C GLN A 27 20.38 18.30 -21.54
N ILE A 28 19.59 17.29 -21.18
CA ILE A 28 19.43 16.84 -19.80
C ILE A 28 20.63 15.95 -19.44
N VAL A 29 21.30 16.27 -18.34
CA VAL A 29 22.39 15.45 -17.78
C VAL A 29 21.95 14.97 -16.40
N ASP A 30 21.89 13.66 -16.21
CA ASP A 30 21.57 13.02 -14.93
C ASP A 30 22.81 12.30 -14.39
N VAL A 31 23.29 12.73 -13.22
CA VAL A 31 24.48 12.20 -12.56
C VAL A 31 24.04 11.37 -11.36
N ASN A 32 24.56 10.15 -11.23
CA ASN A 32 24.19 9.17 -10.20
C ASN A 32 22.75 8.63 -10.33
N PHE A 33 22.32 8.34 -11.57
CA PHE A 33 21.02 7.72 -11.83
C PHE A 33 20.82 6.43 -11.02
N THR A 34 19.75 6.39 -10.25
CA THR A 34 19.31 5.19 -9.53
C THR A 34 17.88 4.87 -9.92
N LYS A 35 17.68 3.68 -10.50
CA LYS A 35 16.35 3.25 -10.94
C LYS A 35 15.47 2.92 -9.73
N SER A 36 14.32 3.60 -9.63
CA SER A 36 13.33 3.31 -8.59
C SER A 36 12.82 1.87 -8.71
N ARG A 37 12.93 1.10 -7.63
CA ARG A 37 12.39 -0.27 -7.58
C ARG A 37 10.87 -0.21 -7.37
N LYS A 38 10.15 -0.96 -8.20
CA LYS A 38 8.71 -1.18 -8.03
C LYS A 38 8.47 -1.94 -6.73
N LYS A 39 7.56 -1.43 -5.90
CA LYS A 39 7.13 -2.09 -4.67
C LYS A 39 5.89 -2.92 -4.97
N ILE A 40 6.00 -4.23 -4.81
CA ILE A 40 4.91 -5.18 -5.03
C ILE A 40 4.58 -5.83 -3.69
N ILE A 41 3.34 -5.70 -3.24
CA ILE A 41 2.88 -6.17 -1.94
C ILE A 41 1.70 -7.12 -2.16
N LYS A 42 1.70 -8.26 -1.44
CA LYS A 42 0.58 -9.19 -1.45
C LYS A 42 -0.54 -8.64 -0.57
N PHE A 43 -1.72 -8.48 -1.16
CA PHE A 43 -2.94 -8.13 -0.47
C PHE A 43 -3.78 -9.40 -0.26
N ASN A 44 -4.19 -9.66 0.98
CA ASN A 44 -5.08 -10.75 1.33
C ASN A 44 -6.38 -10.17 1.94
N LEU A 45 -7.52 -10.51 1.35
CA LEU A 45 -8.81 -9.95 1.77
C LEU A 45 -9.23 -10.44 3.15
N GLU A 46 -9.01 -11.72 3.50
CA GLU A 46 -9.38 -12.26 4.80
C GLU A 46 -8.66 -11.53 5.93
N LYS A 47 -7.33 -11.39 5.80
CA LYS A 47 -6.48 -10.64 6.73
C LYS A 47 -6.95 -9.19 6.83
N PHE A 48 -7.32 -8.57 5.71
CA PHE A 48 -7.82 -7.19 5.69
C PHE A 48 -9.12 -7.05 6.49
N ASN A 49 -10.11 -7.88 6.18
CA ASN A 49 -11.41 -7.85 6.85
C ASN A 49 -11.28 -8.17 8.36
N GLN A 50 -10.39 -9.10 8.74
CA GLN A 50 -10.07 -9.39 10.13
C GLN A 50 -9.37 -8.22 10.83
N PHE A 51 -8.38 -7.60 10.17
CA PHE A 51 -7.60 -6.49 10.72
C PHE A 51 -8.46 -5.25 10.96
N ILE A 52 -9.38 -4.97 10.03
CA ILE A 52 -10.20 -3.75 10.05
C ILE A 52 -11.55 -3.93 10.76
N GLY A 53 -12.02 -5.17 10.88
CA GLY A 53 -13.33 -5.47 11.47
C GLY A 53 -14.51 -5.16 10.55
N LEU A 54 -14.29 -5.13 9.24
CA LEU A 54 -15.31 -4.99 8.20
C LEU A 54 -15.43 -6.26 7.36
N ASN A 55 -16.47 -6.32 6.52
CA ASN A 55 -16.63 -7.39 5.53
C ASN A 55 -16.81 -6.76 4.14
N LEU A 56 -15.70 -6.34 3.53
CA LEU A 56 -15.67 -5.78 2.17
C LEU A 56 -15.39 -6.88 1.14
N ASP A 57 -16.01 -6.72 -0.03
CA ASP A 57 -15.77 -7.59 -1.19
C ASP A 57 -14.44 -7.25 -1.89
N VAL A 58 -13.82 -8.26 -2.53
CA VAL A 58 -12.57 -8.13 -3.29
C VAL A 58 -12.71 -7.05 -4.36
N LYS A 59 -13.86 -6.98 -5.04
CA LYS A 59 -14.09 -6.01 -6.12
C LYS A 59 -14.05 -4.58 -5.62
N THR A 60 -14.66 -4.33 -4.46
CA THR A 60 -14.70 -3.00 -3.83
C THR A 60 -13.30 -2.53 -3.43
N VAL A 61 -12.53 -3.40 -2.77
CA VAL A 61 -11.16 -3.06 -2.34
C VAL A 61 -10.24 -2.86 -3.55
N ARG A 62 -10.38 -3.70 -4.58
CA ARG A 62 -9.66 -3.56 -5.86
C ARG A 62 -9.91 -2.19 -6.48
N LEU A 63 -11.18 -1.82 -6.60
CA LEU A 63 -11.59 -0.53 -7.15
C LEU A 63 -10.98 0.64 -6.37
N TYR A 64 -10.92 0.55 -5.03
CA TYR A 64 -10.34 1.61 -4.22
C TYR A 64 -8.85 1.80 -4.48
N LEU A 65 -8.09 0.70 -4.47
CA LEU A 65 -6.66 0.75 -4.74
C LEU A 65 -6.37 1.21 -6.18
N GLU A 66 -7.15 0.77 -7.17
CA GLU A 66 -7.00 1.25 -8.56
C GLU A 66 -7.24 2.77 -8.67
N ARG A 67 -8.27 3.31 -8.00
CA ARG A 67 -8.55 4.76 -7.99
C ARG A 67 -7.44 5.59 -7.35
N LEU A 68 -6.68 5.00 -6.42
CA LEU A 68 -5.52 5.63 -5.79
C LEU A 68 -4.23 5.45 -6.63
N GLY A 69 -4.33 4.86 -7.83
CA GLY A 69 -3.23 4.69 -8.78
C GLY A 69 -2.41 3.42 -8.58
N PHE A 70 -2.81 2.52 -7.67
CA PHE A 70 -2.16 1.24 -7.51
C PHE A 70 -2.47 0.32 -8.69
N LYS A 71 -1.46 -0.41 -9.18
CA LYS A 71 -1.64 -1.38 -10.26
C LYS A 71 -1.86 -2.76 -9.68
N ILE A 72 -2.91 -3.44 -10.11
CA ILE A 72 -3.28 -4.75 -9.58
C ILE A 72 -2.89 -5.82 -10.58
N ASN A 73 -1.86 -6.60 -10.20
CA ASN A 73 -1.37 -7.69 -11.02
C ASN A 73 -2.26 -8.91 -10.73
N GLN A 74 -3.18 -9.20 -11.65
CA GLN A 74 -3.99 -10.41 -11.59
C GLN A 74 -3.06 -11.60 -11.80
N ASN A 75 -3.04 -12.53 -10.84
CA ASN A 75 -2.38 -13.80 -11.09
C ASN A 75 -3.15 -14.51 -12.19
N GLN A 76 -2.52 -14.64 -13.36
CA GLN A 76 -2.89 -15.62 -14.35
C GLN A 76 -3.03 -16.95 -13.61
N LYS A 77 -4.16 -17.62 -13.83
CA LYS A 77 -4.50 -18.99 -13.38
C LYS A 77 -3.24 -19.77 -13.02
N SER A 78 -3.13 -20.23 -11.77
CA SER A 78 -2.08 -21.15 -11.33
C SER A 78 -1.97 -22.36 -12.26
N ARG A 79 -1.20 -22.26 -13.35
CA ARG A 79 -0.56 -23.41 -13.96
C ARG A 79 0.61 -23.73 -13.06
N ARG A 80 0.34 -24.54 -12.04
CA ARG A 80 1.35 -25.21 -11.24
C ARG A 80 2.32 -25.89 -12.21
N LYS A 81 3.57 -25.42 -12.30
CA LYS A 81 4.67 -26.33 -12.63
C LYS A 81 5.21 -26.79 -11.28
N VAL A 82 4.92 -28.06 -10.98
CA VAL A 82 5.39 -28.78 -9.81
C VAL A 82 6.92 -28.71 -9.78
N GLY A 83 7.47 -28.21 -8.68
CA GLY A 83 8.90 -28.16 -8.40
C GLY A 83 9.11 -27.91 -6.91
N THR A 84 9.65 -28.92 -6.24
CA THR A 84 10.35 -28.96 -4.93
C THR A 84 9.81 -28.13 -3.75
N PRO A 85 9.47 -28.78 -2.62
CA PRO A 85 8.90 -28.13 -1.44
C PRO A 85 10.03 -27.61 -0.54
N THR A 86 10.51 -26.41 -0.81
CA THR A 86 11.27 -25.68 0.20
C THR A 86 10.95 -24.21 0.08
N GLU A 87 10.58 -23.63 1.22
CA GLU A 87 10.16 -22.25 1.45
C GLU A 87 8.69 -21.98 1.14
N THR A 88 7.97 -21.61 2.21
CA THR A 88 6.54 -21.32 2.35
C THR A 88 6.04 -20.34 1.28
N SER A 89 5.86 -20.85 0.06
CA SER A 89 5.26 -20.13 -1.07
C SER A 89 3.77 -20.02 -0.78
N GLY A 90 3.41 -18.94 -0.09
CA GLY A 90 2.07 -18.66 0.39
C GLY A 90 1.09 -18.72 -0.76
N LEU A 91 0.31 -19.82 -0.78
CA LEU A 91 -0.79 -20.07 -1.70
C LEU A 91 -1.56 -18.77 -1.96
N ILE A 92 -1.67 -18.43 -3.24
CA ILE A 92 -2.49 -17.31 -3.69
C ILE A 92 -3.89 -17.89 -3.85
N THR A 93 -4.72 -17.70 -2.83
CA THR A 93 -6.14 -18.04 -2.84
C THR A 93 -6.90 -17.04 -3.73
N GLN A 94 -8.13 -17.38 -4.17
CA GLN A 94 -9.02 -16.51 -4.96
C GLN A 94 -9.16 -15.07 -4.39
N ASN A 95 -8.98 -14.92 -3.08
CA ASN A 95 -9.15 -13.67 -2.35
C ASN A 95 -7.83 -12.91 -2.06
N SER A 96 -6.75 -13.29 -2.74
CA SER A 96 -5.46 -12.60 -2.61
C SER A 96 -4.88 -12.19 -3.97
N PHE A 97 -4.30 -11.00 -4.02
CA PHE A 97 -3.77 -10.39 -5.24
C PHE A 97 -2.50 -9.59 -4.97
N LEU A 98 -1.72 -9.32 -6.01
CA LEU A 98 -0.49 -8.53 -5.91
C LEU A 98 -0.79 -7.08 -6.32
N VAL A 99 -0.31 -6.15 -5.51
CA VAL A 99 -0.52 -4.71 -5.68
C VAL A 99 0.84 -4.05 -5.88
N GLU A 100 1.02 -3.38 -7.02
CA GLU A 100 2.18 -2.54 -7.30
C GLU A 100 1.85 -1.09 -6.90
N ALA A 101 2.65 -0.54 -5.99
CA ALA A 101 2.49 0.83 -5.51
C ALA A 101 2.98 1.87 -6.55
N PRO A 102 2.34 3.04 -6.65
CA PRO A 102 2.84 4.14 -7.47
C PRO A 102 4.28 4.52 -7.08
N LEU A 103 5.14 4.79 -8.06
CA LEU A 103 6.55 5.15 -7.80
C LEU A 103 6.71 6.44 -6.97
N LEU A 104 5.69 7.29 -6.96
CA LEU A 104 5.65 8.52 -6.16
C LEU A 104 5.32 8.26 -4.67
N ARG A 105 4.68 7.12 -4.36
CA ARG A 105 4.26 6.75 -3.00
C ARG A 105 5.41 6.04 -2.26
N GLN A 106 6.18 6.81 -1.50
CA GLN A 106 7.34 6.31 -0.75
C GLN A 106 6.96 5.72 0.61
N ASP A 107 5.79 6.09 1.12
CA ASP A 107 5.17 5.66 2.37
C ASP A 107 4.66 4.21 2.32
N ILE A 108 4.22 3.73 1.15
CA ILE A 108 3.75 2.34 1.00
C ILE A 108 4.90 1.35 1.03
N LYS A 109 4.89 0.41 1.97
CA LYS A 109 5.91 -0.64 2.16
C LYS A 109 5.33 -1.99 2.56
N LEU A 110 4.26 -1.98 3.35
CA LEU A 110 3.68 -3.16 3.99
C LEU A 110 2.21 -3.35 3.60
N PHE A 111 1.65 -4.48 4.03
CA PHE A 111 0.23 -4.78 3.83
C PHE A 111 -0.67 -3.77 4.55
N GLU A 112 -0.27 -3.38 5.75
CA GLU A 112 -1.00 -2.48 6.63
C GLU A 112 -1.17 -1.10 5.98
N ASP A 113 -0.17 -0.63 5.22
CA ASP A 113 -0.26 0.62 4.46
C ASP A 113 -1.33 0.53 3.36
N LEU A 114 -1.43 -0.60 2.67
CA LEU A 114 -2.50 -0.82 1.68
C LEU A 114 -3.88 -0.92 2.33
N ALA A 115 -3.96 -1.51 3.52
CA ALA A 115 -5.19 -1.60 4.29
C ALA A 115 -5.68 -0.19 4.71
N GLU A 116 -4.76 0.66 5.17
CA GLU A 116 -5.06 2.06 5.50
C GLU A 116 -5.63 2.80 4.29
N GLU A 117 -4.99 2.70 3.12
CA GLU A 117 -5.46 3.34 1.89
C GLU A 117 -6.87 2.91 1.48
N ALA A 118 -7.14 1.61 1.56
CA ALA A 118 -8.46 1.06 1.24
C ALA A 118 -9.54 1.60 2.19
N ILE A 119 -9.25 1.69 3.49
CA ILE A 119 -10.19 2.26 4.48
C ILE A 119 -10.33 3.75 4.30
N ARG A 120 -9.23 4.47 4.05
CA ARG A 120 -9.26 5.92 3.88
C ARG A 120 -10.23 6.30 2.77
N LEU A 121 -10.24 5.54 1.68
CA LEU A 121 -11.20 5.75 0.59
C LEU A 121 -12.60 5.21 0.90
N HIS A 122 -12.71 4.13 1.69
CA HIS A 122 -14.00 3.65 2.18
C HIS A 122 -14.70 4.66 3.10
N GLY A 123 -13.92 5.36 3.92
CA GLY A 123 -14.33 6.34 4.93
C GLY A 123 -14.29 5.77 6.35
N TYR A 124 -13.49 6.39 7.23
CA TYR A 124 -13.36 5.98 8.63
C TYR A 124 -14.66 6.00 9.42
N ASN A 125 -15.57 6.93 9.08
CA ASN A 125 -16.88 7.04 9.75
C ASN A 125 -17.78 5.80 9.58
N ARG A 126 -17.44 4.91 8.64
CA ARG A 126 -18.17 3.65 8.41
C ARG A 126 -17.65 2.50 9.28
N LEU A 127 -16.54 2.71 9.99
CA LEU A 127 -16.03 1.74 10.95
C LEU A 127 -16.93 1.73 12.18
N LYS A 128 -17.37 0.54 12.58
CA LYS A 128 -18.16 0.37 13.79
C LYS A 128 -17.23 0.37 14.99
N SER A 129 -17.48 1.26 15.95
CA SER A 129 -16.80 1.19 17.24
C SER A 129 -17.12 -0.14 17.91
N ARG A 130 -16.09 -0.88 18.30
CA ARG A 130 -16.19 -2.12 19.07
C ARG A 130 -15.19 -2.03 20.22
N PRO A 131 -15.64 -2.11 21.48
CA PRO A 131 -14.71 -2.11 22.60
C PRO A 131 -13.80 -3.35 22.53
N PRO A 132 -12.54 -3.23 22.96
CA PRO A 132 -11.65 -4.39 23.06
C PRO A 132 -12.19 -5.37 24.10
N HIS A 133 -12.05 -6.67 23.83
CA HIS A 133 -12.30 -7.69 24.84
C HIS A 133 -11.06 -7.81 25.71
N ILE A 134 -11.17 -7.44 26.98
CA ILE A 134 -10.09 -7.48 27.95
C ILE A 134 -10.51 -8.43 29.09
N TYR A 135 -9.63 -9.34 29.46
CA TYR A 135 -9.80 -10.15 30.66
C TYR A 135 -9.29 -9.35 31.86
N LEU A 136 -10.18 -9.05 32.80
CA LEU A 136 -9.79 -8.45 34.07
C LEU A 136 -9.30 -9.54 35.00
N HIS A 137 -8.04 -9.45 35.42
CA HIS A 137 -7.51 -10.24 36.52
C HIS A 137 -7.50 -9.39 37.79
N LEU A 138 -7.82 -10.01 38.93
CA LEU A 138 -7.65 -9.40 40.24
C LEU A 138 -6.17 -9.03 40.43
N SER A 139 -5.90 -7.85 41.00
CA SER A 139 -4.54 -7.51 41.42
C SER A 139 -4.09 -8.49 42.51
N GLY A 140 -2.87 -9.02 42.38
CA GLY A 140 -2.25 -9.84 43.43
C GLY A 140 -1.69 -9.02 44.60
N PHE A 141 -1.89 -7.71 44.60
CA PHE A 141 -1.42 -6.78 45.61
C PHE A 141 -2.62 -6.03 46.20
N GLU A 142 -2.69 -6.00 47.52
CA GLU A 142 -3.58 -5.13 48.28
C GLU A 142 -2.90 -3.77 48.45
N ASP A 143 -3.60 -2.69 48.11
CA ASP A 143 -3.12 -1.34 48.44
C ASP A 143 -3.14 -1.18 49.96
N GLN A 144 -1.96 -0.97 50.56
CA GLN A 144 -1.87 -0.64 51.99
C GLN A 144 -2.43 0.76 52.20
N ILE A 145 -3.69 0.86 52.62
CA ILE A 145 -4.29 2.11 53.07
C ILE A 145 -3.69 2.41 54.45
N VAL A 146 -2.71 3.32 54.50
CA VAL A 146 -2.24 3.90 55.77
C VAL A 146 -3.21 5.02 56.14
N LEU A 147 -4.04 4.78 57.15
CA LEU A 147 -4.93 5.78 57.78
C LEU A 147 -4.17 6.64 58.80
#